data_AF-A0A7C7FYG3-F1
#
_entry.id   AF-A0A7C7FYG3-F1
#
_cell.length_a   1.000
_cell.length_b   1.000
_cell.length_c   1.000
_cell.angle_alpha   90.00
_cell.angle_beta   90.00
_cell.angle_gamma   90.00
#
_symmetry.space_group_name_H-M   'P 1'
#
loop_
_entity.id
_entity.type
_entity.pdbx_description
1 polymer ?
#
loop_
_entity_poly.entity_id
_entity_poly.type
_entity_poly.pdbx_seq_one_letter_code
_entity_poly.pdbx_strand_id
1 'polypeptide(L)' 'MKEMTLNKDGTPRKTGSGRKKGSNCYQMITIKQLKQYITEDYKIPVKRLWLENVVDNVASDDIESTPVKDEKIEYMIS' A
#
# COMPACT_ATOMS: atom_id res chain seq x y z
N MET A 1 -35.08 -18.49 2.10
CA MET A 1 -34.39 -18.64 0.81
C MET A 1 -33.43 -17.48 0.65
N LYS A 2 -32.19 -17.73 0.21
CA LYS A 2 -31.17 -16.67 0.04
C LYS A 2 -31.35 -16.05 -1.34
N GLU A 3 -31.66 -14.76 -1.42
CA GLU A 3 -31.80 -14.05 -2.70
C GLU A 3 -30.46 -14.12 -3.46
N MET A 4 -30.47 -14.75 -4.64
CA MET A 4 -29.29 -14.95 -5.47
C MET A 4 -29.27 -13.85 -6.54
N THR A 5 -28.27 -12.97 -6.48
CA THR A 5 -28.06 -11.96 -7.51
C THR A 5 -27.45 -12.59 -8.75
N LEU A 6 -28.04 -12.34 -9.93
CA LEU A 6 -27.56 -12.83 -11.21
C LEU A 6 -26.77 -11.73 -11.96
N ASN A 7 -25.87 -12.14 -12.85
CA ASN A 7 -25.22 -11.25 -13.82
C ASN A 7 -26.19 -10.94 -14.98
N LYS A 8 -25.79 -10.03 -15.89
CA LYS A 8 -26.59 -9.68 -17.08
C LYS A 8 -26.88 -10.88 -17.98
N ASP A 9 -25.96 -11.83 -18.04
CA ASP A 9 -26.07 -13.06 -18.84
C ASP A 9 -26.83 -14.18 -18.09
N GLY A 10 -27.50 -13.86 -16.99
CA GLY A 10 -28.32 -14.80 -16.20
C GLY A 10 -27.53 -15.76 -15.30
N THR A 11 -26.20 -15.76 -15.36
CA THR A 11 -25.36 -16.61 -14.50
C THR A 11 -25.32 -16.10 -13.05
N PRO A 12 -25.23 -16.96 -12.03
CA PRO A 12 -25.07 -16.53 -10.64
C PRO A 12 -23.86 -15.63 -10.43
N ARG A 13 -24.04 -14.50 -9.73
CA ARG A 13 -22.94 -13.60 -9.40
C ARG A 13 -21.90 -14.30 -8.51
N LYS A 14 -20.62 -14.11 -8.81
CA LYS A 14 -19.52 -14.61 -8.00
C LYS A 14 -19.67 -14.13 -6.55
N THR A 15 -19.71 -15.07 -5.61
CA THR A 15 -19.79 -14.76 -4.19
C THR A 15 -18.39 -14.60 -3.62
N GLY A 16 -18.08 -13.41 -3.11
CA GLY A 16 -16.77 -13.07 -2.54
C GLY A 16 -15.70 -12.68 -3.58
N SER A 17 -14.61 -12.09 -3.12
CA SER A 17 -13.51 -11.60 -3.97
C SER A 17 -12.66 -12.71 -4.60
N GLY A 18 -12.88 -13.97 -4.22
CA GLY A 18 -12.00 -15.10 -4.57
C GLY A 18 -10.70 -15.15 -3.77
N ARG A 19 -10.47 -14.20 -2.85
CA ARG A 19 -9.35 -14.26 -1.91
C ARG A 19 -9.69 -15.21 -0.77
N LYS A 20 -8.71 -16.02 -0.34
CA LYS A 20 -8.84 -16.83 0.88
C LYS A 20 -9.10 -15.90 2.07
N LYS A 21 -9.98 -16.30 2.98
CA LYS A 21 -10.22 -15.58 4.24
C LYS A 21 -8.88 -15.49 5.00
N GLY A 22 -8.45 -14.27 5.34
CA GLY A 22 -7.16 -14.03 5.99
C GLY A 22 -5.96 -13.92 5.04
N SER A 23 -6.17 -13.90 3.72
CA SER A 23 -5.11 -13.62 2.75
C SER A 23 -4.68 -12.15 2.87
N ASN A 24 -3.74 -11.90 3.78
CA ASN A 24 -3.08 -10.62 3.97
C ASN A 24 -1.93 -10.50 2.95
N CYS A 25 -1.87 -9.39 2.20
CA CYS A 25 -0.74 -9.08 1.32
C CYS A 25 0.49 -8.56 2.08
N TYR A 26 0.38 -8.37 3.39
CA TYR A 26 1.44 -7.89 4.26
C TYR A 26 2.02 -9.02 5.10
N GLN A 27 3.35 -9.14 5.07
CA GLN A 27 4.11 -10.02 5.93
C GLN A 27 4.82 -9.17 7.00
N MET A 28 4.77 -9.61 8.25
CA MET A 28 5.54 -8.98 9.32
C MET A 28 7.00 -9.42 9.21
N ILE A 29 7.91 -8.45 9.11
CA ILE A 29 9.36 -8.67 9.09
C ILE A 29 10.03 -7.75 10.11
N THR A 30 11.20 -8.15 10.58
CA THR A 30 12.01 -7.32 11.49
C THR A 30 12.77 -6.24 10.73
N ILE A 31 13.11 -5.13 11.42
CA ILE A 31 13.96 -4.08 10.85
C ILE A 31 15.32 -4.64 10.41
N LYS A 32 15.88 -5.61 11.14
CA LYS A 32 17.14 -6.28 10.78
C LYS A 32 17.06 -6.99 9.43
N GLN A 33 15.95 -7.68 9.16
CA GLN A 33 15.72 -8.33 7.87
C GLN A 33 15.52 -7.29 6.76
N LEU A 34 14.76 -6.22 7.04
CA LEU A 34 14.53 -5.15 6.07
C LEU A 34 15.84 -4.46 5.65
N LYS A 35 16.74 -4.17 6.60
CA LYS A 35 18.05 -3.54 6.36
C LYS A 35 18.96 -4.29 5.38
N GLN A 36 18.71 -5.58 5.14
CA GLN A 36 19.48 -6.34 4.15
C GLN A 36 19.08 -6.00 2.70
N TYR A 37 17.92 -5.39 2.51
CA TYR A 37 17.34 -5.10 1.19
C TYR A 37 17.24 -3.60 0.89
N ILE A 38 17.29 -2.74 1.91
CA ILE A 38 17.24 -1.29 1.75
C ILE A 38 18.64 -0.68 1.90
N THR A 39 18.98 0.25 1.01
CA THR A 39 20.16 1.11 1.14
C THR A 39 19.85 2.28 2.09
N GLU A 40 20.89 2.95 2.62
CA GLU A 40 20.71 4.07 3.54
C GLU A 40 19.94 5.25 2.91
N ASP A 41 20.07 5.43 1.59
CA ASP A 41 19.34 6.46 0.83
C ASP A 41 17.89 6.09 0.50
N TYR A 42 17.42 4.89 0.91
CA TYR A 42 16.10 4.42 0.56
C TYR A 42 15.01 5.20 1.31
N LYS A 43 14.22 5.98 0.58
CA LYS A 43 13.12 6.77 1.13
C LYS A 43 11.94 5.86 1.49
N ILE A 44 11.62 5.79 2.78
CA ILE A 44 10.46 5.05 3.29
C ILE A 44 9.25 6.00 3.29
N PRO A 45 8.19 5.75 2.50
CA PRO A 45 6.99 6.57 2.55
C PRO A 45 6.26 6.33 3.87
N VAL A 46 6.08 7.40 4.63
CA VAL A 46 5.37 7.37 5.93
C VAL A 46 4.24 8.39 5.93
N LYS A 47 3.16 8.09 6.65
CA LYS A 47 2.04 9.03 6.78
C LYS A 47 2.47 10.24 7.61
N ARG A 48 2.15 11.45 7.15
CA ARG A 48 2.47 12.72 7.85
C ARG A 48 1.99 12.75 9.30
N LEU A 49 0.74 12.34 9.56
CA LEU A 49 0.18 12.24 10.91
C LEU A 49 0.97 11.27 11.81
N TRP A 50 1.57 10.22 11.24
CA TRP A 50 2.42 9.31 12.01
C TRP A 50 3.74 9.97 12.37
N LEU A 51 4.30 10.79 11.45
CA LEU A 51 5.50 11.57 11.73
C LEU A 51 5.26 12.62 12.81
N GLU A 52 4.13 13.32 12.83
CA GLU A 52 3.80 14.28 13.90
C GLU A 52 3.91 13.60 15.28
N ASN A 53 3.25 12.45 15.46
CA ASN A 53 3.30 11.73 16.73
C ASN A 53 4.69 11.15 17.09
N VAL A 54 5.60 10.95 16.12
CA VAL A 54 6.91 10.30 16.32
C VAL A 54 8.05 11.32 16.37
N VAL A 55 7.94 12.42 15.63
CA VAL A 55 8.98 13.42 15.36
C VAL A 55 8.75 14.71 16.13
N ASP A 56 7.58 14.93 16.75
CA ASP A 56 7.34 16.07 17.67
C ASP A 56 8.25 16.06 18.94
N ASN A 57 9.24 15.17 19.04
CA ASN A 57 10.34 15.21 20.01
C ASN A 57 11.72 15.53 19.43
N VAL A 58 11.85 15.80 18.12
CA VAL A 58 13.11 16.29 17.54
C VAL A 58 12.80 17.44 16.61
N ALA A 59 12.96 18.65 17.13
CA ALA A 59 13.08 19.85 16.32
C ALA A 59 14.24 19.65 15.34
N SER A 60 13.95 19.65 14.04
CA SER A 60 14.98 19.83 13.02
C SER A 60 14.33 20.31 11.74
N ASP A 61 14.46 21.62 11.52
CA ASP A 61 15.09 22.24 10.36
C ASP A 61 14.98 21.50 9.01
N ASP A 62 14.30 22.18 8.09
CA ASP A 62 14.51 22.15 6.63
C ASP A 62 14.60 20.79 5.93
N ILE A 63 13.47 20.09 5.81
CA ILE A 63 13.27 19.13 4.73
C ILE A 63 12.39 19.80 3.66
N GLU A 64 13.05 20.41 2.69
CA GLU A 64 12.38 20.99 1.52
C GLU A 64 11.76 19.87 0.68
N SER A 65 10.43 19.73 0.80
CA SER A 65 9.64 18.75 0.04
C SER A 65 9.55 19.18 -1.42
N THR A 66 10.42 18.66 -2.28
CA THR A 66 10.20 18.77 -3.73
C THR A 66 8.92 18.02 -4.13
N PRO A 67 7.92 18.66 -4.76
CA PRO A 67 6.70 17.98 -5.18
C PRO A 67 7.03 16.95 -6.28
N VAL A 68 6.69 15.69 -6.01
CA VAL A 68 6.72 14.61 -7.01
C VAL A 68 5.65 14.90 -8.04
N LYS A 69 6.06 15.11 -9.31
CA LYS A 69 5.13 15.24 -10.43
C LYS A 69 4.55 13.86 -10.76
N ASP A 70 3.23 13.76 -10.79
CA ASP A 70 2.48 12.56 -11.19
C ASP A 70 2.68 12.28 -12.68
N GLU A 71 3.74 11.56 -13.05
CA GLU A 71 3.91 11.05 -14.40
C GLU A 71 3.13 9.73 -14.57
N LYS A 72 2.13 9.77 -15.46
CA LYS A 72 1.25 8.65 -15.77
C LYS A 72 2.04 7.58 -16.55
N ILE A 73 2.42 6.50 -15.86
CA ILE A 73 3.10 5.36 -16.49
C ILE A 73 2.08 4.55 -17.29
N GLU A 74 2.20 4.57 -18.62
CA GLU A 74 1.46 3.69 -19.52
C GLU A 74 2.22 2.37 -19.69
N TYR A 75 1.57 1.25 -19.35
CA TYR A 75 2.14 -0.08 -19.54
C TYR A 75 1.76 -0.61 -20.93
N MET A 76 2.75 -0.78 -21.81
CA MET A 76 2.58 -1.58 -23.02
C MET A 76 2.63 -3.07 -22.66
N ILE A 77 1.57 -3.80 -22.97
CA ILE A 77 1.53 -5.26 -22.89
C ILE A 77 1.77 -5.76 -24.32
N SER A 78 2.92 -6.42 -24.54
CA SER A 78 3.24 -7.16 -25.77
C SER A 78 2.55 -8.53 -25.80
#